data_AF-A0AAN1Q177-F1
#
_entry.id   AF-A0AAN1Q177-F1
#
_cell.length_a   1.000
_cell.length_b   1.000
_cell.length_c   1.000
_cell.angle_alpha   90.00
_cell.angle_beta   90.00
_cell.angle_gamma   90.00
#
_symmetry.space_group_name_H-M   'P 1'
#
loop_
_entity.id
_entity.type
_entity.pdbx_description
1 polymer ?
#
loop_
_entity_poly.entity_id
_entity_poly.type
_entity_poly.pdbx_seq_one_letter_code
_entity_poly.pdbx_strand_id
1 'polypeptide(L)'
;MRVFTWIVRIIVAVVVLMCVIMIGLAPQTVVTHFNSAGLADSFGSRWWLVMLPLLAVVTGEVIIKLARQKRRKLGLLQLPTLTDFEGQCLGVMVGFSVLLWVILQSEVQGQLVSGFIGGW
;
A
#
# COMPACT_ATOMS: atom_id res chain seq x y z
N MET A 1 12.04 14.23 14.70
CA MET A 1 11.40 12.89 14.61
C MET A 1 9.88 12.87 14.68
N ARG A 2 9.24 13.62 15.59
CA ARG A 2 7.77 13.59 15.73
C ARG A 2 7.06 13.88 14.41
N VAL A 3 7.45 14.96 13.72
CA VAL A 3 6.88 15.38 12.43
C VAL A 3 6.95 14.25 11.39
N PHE A 4 8.14 13.70 11.13
CA PHE A 4 8.32 12.58 10.19
C PHE A 4 7.44 11.37 10.53
N THR A 5 7.39 10.97 11.80
CA THR A 5 6.55 9.83 12.23
C THR A 5 5.07 10.11 11.98
N TRP A 6 4.59 11.33 12.25
CA TRP A 6 3.21 11.73 11.96
C TRP A 6 2.91 11.71 10.47
N ILE A 7 3.80 12.24 9.63
CA ILE A 7 3.64 12.20 8.17
C ILE A 7 3.47 10.75 7.69
N VAL A 8 4.38 9.85 8.08
CA VAL A 8 4.29 8.43 7.70
C VAL A 8 2.98 7.80 8.19
N ARG A 9 2.57 8.07 9.43
CA ARG A 9 1.32 7.53 10.00
C ARG A 9 0.08 8.05 9.29
N ILE A 10 0.06 9.31 8.89
CA ILE A 10 -1.04 9.88 8.10
C ILE A 10 -1.11 9.19 6.73
N ILE A 11 0.03 9.02 6.05
CA ILE A 11 0.07 8.32 4.76
C ILE A 11 -0.47 6.90 4.91
N VAL A 12 0.03 6.14 5.90
CA VAL A 12 -0.45 4.78 6.19
C VAL A 12 -1.95 4.78 6.49
N ALA A 13 -2.43 5.70 7.32
CA ALA A 13 -3.85 5.78 7.68
C ALA A 13 -4.74 6.03 6.46
N VAL A 14 -4.33 6.93 5.56
CA VAL A 14 -5.04 7.20 4.30
C VAL A 14 -5.07 5.96 3.42
N VAL A 15 -3.94 5.28 3.23
CA VAL A 15 -3.87 4.04 2.43
C VAL A 15 -4.75 2.95 3.01
N VAL A 16 -4.66 2.72 4.33
CA VAL A 16 -5.50 1.74 5.03
C VAL A 16 -6.97 2.06 4.88
N LEU A 17 -7.37 3.34 5.05
CA LEU A 17 -8.75 3.77 4.88
C LEU A 17 -9.24 3.49 3.45
N MET A 18 -8.45 3.82 2.43
CA MET A 18 -8.78 3.55 1.04
C MET A 18 -8.93 2.05 0.77
N CYS A 19 -8.03 1.22 1.30
CA CYS A 19 -8.14 -0.24 1.21
C CYS A 19 -9.44 -0.75 1.85
N VAL A 20 -9.76 -0.30 3.07
CA VAL A 20 -10.97 -0.74 3.78
C VAL A 20 -12.24 -0.37 2.99
N ILE A 21 -12.32 0.85 2.44
CA ILE A 21 -13.44 1.29 1.60
C ILE A 21 -13.58 0.37 0.38
N MET A 22 -12.48 0.13 -0.34
CA MET A 22 -12.50 -0.71 -1.54
C MET A 22 -12.86 -2.17 -1.24
N ILE A 23 -12.37 -2.73 -0.14
CA ILE A 23 -12.72 -4.10 0.30
C ILE A 23 -14.22 -4.20 0.62
N GLY A 24 -14.79 -3.16 1.23
CA GLY A 24 -16.22 -3.08 1.50
C GLY A 24 -17.08 -3.06 0.23
N LEU A 25 -16.58 -2.41 -0.82
CA LEU A 25 -17.22 -2.31 -2.14
C LEU A 25 -16.91 -3.49 -3.07
N ALA A 26 -15.89 -4.30 -2.75
CA ALA A 26 -15.45 -5.39 -3.61
C ALA A 26 -16.48 -6.53 -3.68
N PRO A 27 -16.63 -7.17 -4.86
CA PRO A 27 -17.43 -8.39 -5.00
C PRO A 27 -16.92 -9.50 -4.08
N GLN A 28 -17.74 -10.51 -3.78
CA GLN A 28 -17.38 -11.59 -2.84
C GLN A 28 -16.11 -12.36 -3.29
N THR A 29 -15.95 -12.48 -4.60
CA THR A 29 -14.79 -13.05 -5.28
C THR A 29 -14.01 -11.94 -5.97
N VAL A 30 -12.69 -11.98 -5.99
CA VAL A 30 -11.82 -11.02 -6.70
C VAL A 30 -10.74 -11.77 -7.46
N VAL A 31 -10.12 -11.12 -8.44
CA VAL A 31 -8.95 -11.69 -9.13
C VAL A 31 -7.79 -11.74 -8.15
N THR A 32 -7.09 -12.86 -8.07
CA THR A 32 -5.92 -13.03 -7.20
C THR A 32 -4.64 -13.32 -7.97
N HIS A 33 -4.75 -13.65 -9.26
CA HIS A 33 -3.61 -13.88 -10.13
C HIS A 33 -3.97 -13.53 -11.59
N PHE A 34 -2.98 -13.00 -12.30
CA PHE A 34 -3.02 -12.79 -13.73
C PHE A 34 -1.93 -13.64 -14.39
N ASN A 35 -2.26 -14.32 -15.48
CA ASN A 35 -1.29 -15.11 -16.22
C ASN A 35 -0.31 -14.25 -17.04
N SER A 36 0.62 -14.89 -17.75
CA SER A 36 1.61 -14.20 -18.60
C SER A 36 1.00 -13.42 -19.78
N ALA A 37 -0.25 -13.68 -20.14
CA ALA A 37 -1.00 -12.94 -21.15
C ALA A 37 -1.80 -11.76 -20.55
N GLY A 38 -1.71 -11.52 -19.24
CA GLY A 38 -2.44 -10.47 -18.53
C GLY A 38 -3.92 -10.79 -18.28
N LEU A 39 -4.33 -12.05 -18.43
CA LEU A 39 -5.70 -12.49 -18.19
C LEU A 39 -5.84 -13.04 -16.77
N ALA A 40 -6.97 -12.76 -16.13
CA ALA A 40 -7.31 -13.33 -14.84
C ALA A 40 -7.51 -14.85 -14.98
N ASP A 41 -6.71 -15.63 -14.27
CA ASP A 41 -6.74 -17.10 -14.28
C ASP A 41 -6.95 -17.71 -12.88
N SER A 42 -6.98 -16.88 -11.84
CA SER A 42 -7.30 -17.29 -10.47
C SER A 42 -8.16 -16.25 -9.77
N PHE A 43 -9.14 -16.75 -9.00
CA PHE A 43 -10.07 -15.94 -8.23
C PHE A 43 -10.11 -16.44 -6.78
N GLY A 44 -10.25 -15.53 -5.84
CA GLY A 44 -10.28 -15.82 -4.42
C GLY A 44 -11.27 -14.94 -3.67
N SER A 45 -11.38 -15.14 -2.36
CA SER A 45 -12.23 -14.30 -1.52
C SER A 45 -11.71 -12.86 -1.46
N ARG A 46 -12.60 -11.87 -1.46
CA ARG A 46 -12.26 -10.45 -1.22
C ARG A 46 -11.48 -10.18 0.05
N TRP A 47 -11.54 -11.08 1.03
CA TRP A 47 -10.76 -10.95 2.26
C TRP A 47 -9.25 -11.07 2.03
N TRP A 48 -8.80 -11.63 0.90
CA TRP A 48 -7.40 -11.62 0.49
C TRP A 48 -6.83 -10.20 0.39
N LEU A 49 -7.67 -9.24 -0.04
CA LEU A 49 -7.29 -7.83 -0.19
C LEU A 49 -6.81 -7.17 1.12
N VAL A 50 -7.12 -7.76 2.29
CA VAL A 50 -6.62 -7.28 3.60
C VAL A 50 -5.10 -7.35 3.70
N MET A 51 -4.44 -8.17 2.87
CA MET A 51 -2.98 -8.21 2.82
C MET A 51 -2.36 -6.87 2.39
N LEU A 52 -3.03 -6.11 1.52
CA LEU A 52 -2.54 -4.83 1.02
C LEU A 52 -2.42 -3.75 2.11
N PRO A 53 -3.45 -3.44 2.92
CA PRO A 53 -3.32 -2.51 4.03
C PRO A 53 -2.35 -3.02 5.11
N LEU A 54 -2.25 -4.34 5.31
CA LEU A 54 -1.27 -4.91 6.24
C LEU A 54 0.17 -4.61 5.78
N LEU A 55 0.47 -4.82 4.50
CA LEU A 55 1.78 -4.48 3.91
C LEU A 55 2.09 -2.98 4.05
N ALA A 56 1.11 -2.09 3.85
CA ALA A 56 1.29 -0.65 4.04
C ALA A 56 1.69 -0.31 5.48
N VAL A 57 1.04 -0.92 6.48
CA VAL A 57 1.35 -0.71 7.90
C VAL A 57 2.76 -1.20 8.22
N VAL A 58 3.12 -2.41 7.80
CA VAL A 58 4.45 -2.99 8.02
C VAL A 58 5.54 -2.10 7.41
N THR A 59 5.37 -1.70 6.15
CA THR A 59 6.31 -0.82 5.45
C THR A 59 6.47 0.52 6.18
N GLY A 60 5.38 1.13 6.63
CA GLY A 60 5.41 2.38 7.39
C GLY A 60 6.23 2.27 8.68
N GLU A 61 6.01 1.20 9.47
CA GLU A 61 6.76 0.97 10.72
C GLU A 61 8.24 0.65 10.45
N VAL A 62 8.56 -0.09 9.39
CA VAL A 62 9.95 -0.34 8.96
C VAL A 62 10.65 0.97 8.60
N ILE A 63 10.01 1.84 7.81
CA ILE A 63 10.55 3.13 7.42
C ILE A 63 10.80 4.02 8.65
N ILE A 64 9.85 4.09 9.58
CA ILE A 64 10.01 4.86 10.84
C ILE A 64 11.20 4.33 11.64
N LYS A 65 11.33 3.00 11.75
CA LYS A 65 12.43 2.36 12.47
C LYS A 65 13.78 2.67 11.83
N LEU A 66 13.90 2.57 10.51
CA LEU A 66 15.14 2.86 9.77
C LEU A 66 15.56 4.33 9.91
N ALA A 67 14.62 5.27 9.73
CA ALA A 67 14.89 6.69 9.92
C ALA A 67 15.33 7.01 11.36
N ARG A 68 14.68 6.40 12.36
CA ARG A 68 15.05 6.55 13.76
C ARG A 68 16.45 6.02 14.04
N GLN A 69 16.79 4.85 13.52
CA GLN A 69 18.13 4.28 13.68
C GLN A 69 19.19 5.18 13.02
N LYS A 70 18.94 5.69 11.82
CA LYS A 70 19.88 6.59 11.14
C LYS A 70 20.11 7.90 11.91
N ARG A 71 19.04 8.54 12.40
CA ARG A 71 19.18 9.75 13.23
C ARG A 71 19.94 9.50 14.53
N ARG A 72 19.73 8.35 15.18
CA ARG A 72 20.49 7.96 16.37
C ARG A 72 21.98 7.83 16.07
N LYS A 73 22.34 7.15 14.96
CA LYS A 73 23.73 6.97 14.55
C LYS A 73 24.45 8.28 14.23
N LEU A 74 23.72 9.27 13.70
CA LEU A 74 24.26 10.57 13.33
C LEU A 74 24.17 11.63 14.45
N GLY A 75 23.62 11.30 15.62
CA GLY A 75 23.41 12.28 16.70
C GLY A 75 22.33 13.33 16.41
N LEU A 76 21.53 13.18 15.35
CA LEU A 76 20.58 14.18 14.85
C LEU A 76 19.18 14.09 15.49
N LEU A 77 19.07 13.52 16.68
CA LEU A 77 17.77 13.28 17.33
C LEU A 77 17.01 14.57 17.66
N GLN A 78 17.74 15.63 18.00
CA GLN A 78 17.19 16.92 18.38
C GLN A 78 16.81 17.80 17.18
N LEU A 79 17.25 17.44 15.97
CA LEU A 79 16.98 18.23 14.77
C LEU A 79 15.47 18.23 14.46
N PRO A 80 14.79 19.38 14.46
CA PRO A 80 13.34 19.43 14.25
C PRO A 80 12.94 19.27 12.77
N THR A 81 13.88 19.45 11.85
CA THR A 81 13.65 19.42 10.40
C THR A 81 13.69 18.01 9.81
N LEU A 82 13.13 17.87 8.60
CA LEU A 82 13.27 16.67 7.78
C LEU A 82 14.69 16.58 7.23
N THR A 83 15.24 15.37 7.24
CA THR A 83 16.54 15.06 6.63
C THR A 83 16.34 14.53 5.21
N ASP A 84 17.36 14.63 4.35
CA ASP A 84 17.29 14.14 2.96
C ASP A 84 16.93 12.65 2.89
N PHE A 85 17.46 11.85 3.82
CA PHE A 85 17.11 10.43 3.93
C PHE A 85 15.63 10.20 4.23
N GLU A 86 15.03 11.01 5.10
CA GLU A 86 13.60 10.93 5.39
C GLU A 86 12.76 11.35 4.18
N GLY A 87 13.21 12.35 3.43
CA GLY A 87 12.60 12.72 2.15
C GLY A 87 12.59 11.56 1.16
N GLN A 88 13.72 10.86 1.01
CA GLN A 88 13.81 9.64 0.18
C GLN A 88 12.88 8.53 0.69
N CYS A 89 12.82 8.32 2.00
CA CYS A 89 11.89 7.34 2.59
C CYS A 89 10.43 7.69 2.30
N LEU A 90 10.05 8.98 2.36
CA LEU A 90 8.71 9.43 2.00
C LEU A 90 8.43 9.19 0.52
N GLY A 91 9.39 9.44 -0.36
CA GLY A 91 9.27 9.14 -1.79
C GLY A 91 9.00 7.66 -2.05
N VAL A 92 9.77 6.76 -1.41
CA VAL A 92 9.55 5.31 -1.48
C VAL A 92 8.17 4.93 -0.94
N MET A 93 7.75 5.50 0.20
CA MET A 93 6.45 5.20 0.80
C MET A 93 5.29 5.61 -0.12
N VAL A 94 5.36 6.80 -0.72
CA VAL A 94 4.33 7.29 -1.65
C VAL A 94 4.30 6.41 -2.91
N GLY A 95 5.46 6.12 -3.51
CA GLY A 95 5.52 5.24 -4.68
C GLY A 95 4.96 3.84 -4.40
N PHE A 96 5.32 3.25 -3.27
CA PHE A 96 4.77 1.97 -2.81
C PHE A 96 3.24 2.04 -2.60
N SER A 97 2.75 3.13 -2.02
CA SER A 97 1.30 3.34 -1.80
C SER A 97 0.53 3.42 -3.12
N VAL A 98 1.08 4.10 -4.14
CA VAL A 98 0.50 4.15 -5.49
C VAL A 98 0.51 2.77 -6.14
N LEU A 99 1.59 2.00 -5.98
CA LEU A 99 1.65 0.63 -6.49
C LEU A 99 0.56 -0.27 -5.85
N LEU A 100 0.42 -0.22 -4.52
CA LEU A 100 -0.64 -0.96 -3.82
C LEU A 100 -2.03 -0.55 -4.30
N TRP A 101 -2.25 0.73 -4.57
CA TRP A 101 -3.51 1.22 -5.12
C TRP A 101 -3.80 0.64 -6.51
N VAL A 102 -2.80 0.59 -7.39
CA VAL A 102 -2.94 0.00 -8.73
C VAL A 102 -3.26 -1.49 -8.64
N ILE A 103 -2.59 -2.23 -7.76
CA ILE A 103 -2.85 -3.66 -7.51
C ILE A 103 -4.28 -3.86 -6.99
N LEU A 104 -4.70 -3.07 -6.01
CA LEU A 104 -6.06 -3.16 -5.45
C LEU A 104 -7.12 -2.91 -6.52
N GLN A 105 -6.91 -1.93 -7.40
CA GLN A 105 -7.82 -1.65 -8.50
C GLN A 105 -7.86 -2.80 -9.52
N SER A 106 -6.72 -3.39 -9.87
CA SER A 106 -6.70 -4.50 -10.82
C SER A 106 -7.40 -5.75 -10.27
N GLU A 107 -7.22 -6.07 -8.99
CA GLU A 107 -7.88 -7.22 -8.34
C GLU A 107 -9.41 -7.04 -8.23
N VAL A 108 -9.86 -5.82 -7.92
CA VAL A 108 -11.30 -5.50 -7.79
C VAL A 108 -11.98 -5.35 -9.15
N GLN A 109 -11.36 -4.66 -10.11
CA GLN A 109 -11.95 -4.42 -11.44
C GLN A 109 -11.73 -5.57 -12.43
N GLY A 110 -10.77 -6.47 -12.18
CA GLY A 110 -10.50 -7.60 -13.07
C GLY A 110 -11.70 -8.51 -13.29
N GLN A 111 -12.63 -8.59 -12.32
CA GLN A 111 -13.91 -9.27 -12.50
C GLN A 111 -14.90 -8.51 -13.39
N LEU A 112 -14.92 -7.18 -13.32
CA LEU A 112 -15.84 -6.37 -14.13
C LEU A 112 -15.50 -6.45 -15.62
N VAL A 113 -14.21 -6.53 -15.97
CA VAL A 113 -13.78 -6.64 -17.38
C VAL A 113 -13.94 -8.07 -17.91
N SER A 114 -13.64 -9.10 -17.10
CA SER A 114 -13.81 -10.51 -17.51
C SER A 114 -15.28 -10.93 -17.59
N GLY A 115 -16.17 -10.38 -16.75
CA GLY A 115 -17.61 -10.59 -16.82
C GLY A 115 -18.26 -9.99 -18.07
N PHE A 116 -17.66 -8.98 -18.70
CA PHE A 116 -18.12 -8.43 -19.98
C PHE A 116 -17.68 -9.27 -21.20
N ILE A 117 -16.62 -10.09 -21.07
CA ILE A 117 -16.08 -10.90 -22.17
C ILE A 117 -16.62 -12.34 -22.13
N GLY A 118 -17.04 -12.84 -20.96
CA GLY A 118 -17.58 -14.20 -20.79
C GLY A 118 -19.08 -14.36 -21.03
N GLY A 119 -19.74 -13.36 -21.61
CA GLY A 119 -21.18 -13.37 -21.88
C GLY A 119 -21.53 -13.73 -23.32
N TRP A 120 -20.99 -14.82 -23.88
CA TRP A 120 -21.45 -15.49 -25.10
C TRP A 120 -21.12 -16.98 -25.06
#